data_AF-A0A536YGH0-F1
#
_entry.id   AF-A0A536YGH0-F1
#
_cell.length_a   1.000
_cell.length_b   1.000
_cell.length_c   1.000
_cell.angle_alpha   90.00
_cell.angle_beta   90.00
_cell.angle_gamma   90.00
#
_symmetry.space_group_name_H-M   'P 1'
#
loop_
_entity.id
_entity.type
_entity.pdbx_description
1 polymer ?
#
loop_
_entity_poly.entity_id
_entity_poly.type
_entity_poly.pdbx_seq_one_letter_code
_entity_poly.pdbx_strand_id
1 'polypeptide(L)'
;MTTAAAAQPGFLARRHRSYYLFIVPALVVVGAVIIFPWLFTAWMSAFDWKIGTAAHFVGFDNYTGLATNQRFLESIVHTFYFTALAVVVPLILGLVAALIFHREFPFRGVLRGVFTMPMMATPVAVA
;
A
#
# COMPACT_ATOMS: atom_id res chain seq x y z
N MET A 1 -56.36 26.00 -15.18
CA MET A 1 -56.06 26.66 -13.90
C MET A 1 -54.94 25.90 -13.23
N THR A 2 -53.74 26.43 -13.43
CA THR A 2 -52.44 25.98 -12.95
C THR A 2 -52.25 26.46 -11.52
N THR A 3 -52.16 25.54 -10.56
CA THR A 3 -51.73 25.87 -9.20
C THR A 3 -50.39 25.19 -8.95
N ALA A 4 -49.35 26.02 -8.93
CA ALA A 4 -47.99 25.68 -8.60
C ALA A 4 -47.89 25.14 -7.17
N ALA A 5 -47.45 23.89 -7.02
CA ALA A 5 -47.01 23.37 -5.74
C ALA A 5 -45.55 23.79 -5.52
N ALA A 6 -45.36 24.61 -4.49
CA ALA A 6 -44.14 25.28 -4.10
C ALA A 6 -42.92 24.36 -3.99
N ALA A 7 -41.81 24.80 -4.58
CA ALA A 7 -40.48 24.24 -4.32
C ALA A 7 -40.13 24.45 -2.84
N GLN A 8 -39.88 23.35 -2.11
CA GLN A 8 -39.40 23.44 -0.74
C GLN A 8 -37.96 23.96 -0.71
N PRO A 9 -37.66 25.08 -0.02
CA PRO A 9 -36.32 25.61 0.06
C PRO A 9 -35.51 24.89 1.15
N GLY A 10 -34.41 24.27 0.73
CA GLY A 10 -33.13 24.29 1.46
C GLY A 10 -33.04 23.59 2.82
N PHE A 11 -33.03 22.25 2.84
CA PHE A 11 -32.52 21.48 4.00
C PHE A 11 -31.12 20.87 3.78
N LEU A 12 -30.45 21.17 2.66
CA LEU A 12 -29.22 20.49 2.24
C LEU A 12 -27.90 21.26 2.51
N ALA A 13 -27.94 22.43 3.16
CA ALA A 13 -26.78 23.34 3.16
C ALA A 13 -26.04 23.52 4.52
N ARG A 14 -26.26 22.68 5.55
CA ARG A 14 -25.64 22.91 6.87
C ARG A 14 -25.00 21.73 7.61
N ARG A 15 -24.77 20.59 6.94
CA ARG A 15 -24.19 19.40 7.61
C ARG A 15 -22.77 18.99 7.17
N HIS A 16 -22.06 19.77 6.37
CA HIS A 16 -20.72 19.36 5.89
C HIS A 16 -19.55 19.67 6.84
N ARG A 17 -19.70 20.60 7.79
CA ARG A 17 -18.57 21.04 8.63
C ARG A 17 -18.25 20.09 9.80
N SER A 18 -19.20 19.24 10.21
CA SER A 18 -19.02 18.34 11.37
C SER A 18 -18.31 17.03 11.06
N TYR A 19 -18.21 16.62 9.78
CA TYR A 19 -17.58 15.36 9.39
C TYR A 19 -16.05 15.41 9.45
N TYR A 20 -15.44 16.57 9.22
CA TYR A 20 -13.99 16.73 9.30
C TYR A 20 -13.44 16.41 10.69
N LEU A 21 -14.18 16.76 11.74
CA LEU A 21 -13.79 16.53 13.14
C LEU A 21 -13.65 15.04 13.50
N PHE A 22 -14.41 14.16 12.83
CA PHE A 22 -14.28 12.70 12.99
C PHE A 22 -13.07 12.12 12.26
N ILE A 23 -12.56 12.79 11.22
CA ILE A 23 -11.37 12.37 10.46
C ILE A 23 -10.07 12.85 11.15
N VAL A 24 -10.12 13.97 11.88
CA VAL A 24 -8.96 14.54 12.59
C VAL A 24 -8.19 13.50 13.44
N PRO A 25 -8.80 12.70 14.34
CA PRO A 25 -8.03 11.74 15.14
C PRO A 25 -7.34 10.68 14.28
N ALA A 26 -7.96 10.22 13.19
CA ALA A 26 -7.33 9.29 12.26
C ALA A 26 -6.13 9.93 11.54
N LEU A 27 -6.28 11.19 11.10
CA LEU A 27 -5.18 11.94 10.47
C LEU A 27 -4.02 12.20 11.43
N VAL A 28 -4.30 12.49 12.70
CA VAL A 28 -3.26 12.68 13.71
C VAL A 28 -2.47 11.39 13.90
N VAL A 29 -3.15 10.24 14.01
CA VAL A 29 -2.47 8.94 14.18
C VAL A 29 -1.65 8.58 12.93
N VAL A 30 -2.23 8.71 11.73
CA VAL A 30 -1.51 8.47 10.47
C VAL A 30 -0.32 9.43 10.33
N GLY A 31 -0.51 10.70 10.68
CA GLY A 31 0.54 11.71 10.68
C GLY A 31 1.70 11.35 11.61
N ALA A 32 1.40 10.98 12.85
CA ALA A 32 2.40 10.69 13.86
C ALA A 32 3.12 9.35 13.66
N VAL A 33 2.41 8.32 13.18
CA VAL A 33 2.94 6.95 13.12
C VAL A 33 3.49 6.59 11.73
N ILE A 34 2.96 7.18 10.67
CA ILE A 34 3.36 6.86 9.29
C ILE A 34 4.16 8.02 8.70
N ILE A 35 3.58 9.22 8.66
CA ILE A 35 4.17 10.35 7.93
C ILE A 35 5.43 10.88 8.64
N PHE A 36 5.37 11.03 9.97
CA PHE A 36 6.49 11.54 10.76
C PHE A 36 7.76 10.69 10.63
N PRO A 37 7.76 9.35 10.86
CA PRO A 37 8.99 8.57 10.69
C PRO A 37 9.46 8.56 9.24
N TRP A 38 8.56 8.59 8.26
CA TRP A 38 8.94 8.62 6.85
C TRP A 38 9.67 9.92 6.47
N LEU A 39 9.16 11.07 6.93
CA LEU A 39 9.82 12.36 6.79
C LEU A 39 11.17 12.39 7.53
N PHE A 40 11.23 11.82 8.72
CA PHE A 40 12.47 11.72 9.49
C PHE A 40 13.51 10.87 8.75
N THR A 41 13.12 9.73 8.17
CA THR A 41 14.00 8.90 7.33
C THR A 41 14.47 9.66 6.09
N ALA A 42 13.59 10.42 5.43
CA ALA A 42 13.94 11.23 4.27
C ALA A 42 14.88 12.39 4.62
N TRP A 43 14.74 12.98 5.81
CA TRP A 43 15.70 13.95 6.32
C TRP A 43 17.04 13.27 6.60
N MET A 44 17.02 12.14 7.31
CA MET A 44 18.21 11.38 7.70
C MET A 44 19.01 10.87 6.49
N SER A 45 18.37 10.53 5.37
CA SER A 45 19.06 10.08 4.16
C SER A 45 19.94 11.14 3.50
N ALA A 46 19.73 12.43 3.81
CA ALA A 46 20.57 13.54 3.34
C ALA A 46 21.81 13.80 4.23
N PHE A 47 21.94 13.06 5.34
CA PHE A 47 23.08 13.14 6.25
C PHE A 47 23.86 11.83 6.27
N ASP A 48 25.19 11.91 6.45
CA ASP A 48 26.04 10.74 6.68
C ASP A 48 25.97 10.42 8.18
N TRP A 49 25.08 9.48 8.52
CA TRP A 49 24.93 8.98 9.88
C TRP A 49 25.77 7.71 10.05
N LYS A 50 26.94 7.86 10.67
CA LYS A 50 27.76 6.73 11.13
C LYS A 50 27.70 6.64 12.64
N ILE A 51 27.54 5.41 13.13
CA ILE A 51 27.56 5.11 14.56
C ILE A 51 28.94 5.51 15.11
N GLY A 52 28.97 6.50 15.99
CA GLY A 52 30.19 6.97 16.66
C GLY A 52 30.83 8.26 16.10
N THR A 53 30.26 8.89 15.06
CA THR A 53 30.74 10.19 14.54
C THR A 53 29.63 11.24 14.49
N ALA A 54 29.99 12.52 14.45
CA ALA A 54 29.02 13.60 14.24
C ALA A 54 28.34 13.45 12.87
N ALA A 55 27.03 13.72 12.81
CA ALA A 55 26.28 13.66 11.56
C ALA A 55 26.71 14.82 10.64
N HIS A 56 27.17 14.50 9.43
CA HIS A 56 27.55 15.49 8.43
C HIS A 56 26.46 15.59 7.35
N PHE A 57 26.05 16.81 7.00
CA PHE A 57 25.14 17.00 5.88
C PHE A 57 25.91 16.80 4.57
N VAL A 58 25.52 15.78 3.81
CA VAL A 58 26.14 15.38 2.52
C VAL A 58 25.17 15.53 1.34
N GLY A 59 23.95 16.03 1.59
CA GLY A 59 22.97 16.29 0.55
C GLY A 59 22.61 15.01 -0.23
N PHE A 60 22.96 14.97 -1.52
CA PHE A 60 22.63 13.85 -2.41
C PHE A 60 23.77 12.84 -2.65
N ASP A 61 24.93 13.01 -2.01
CA ASP A 61 26.10 12.14 -2.26
C ASP A 61 25.84 10.67 -1.88
N ASN A 62 24.97 10.43 -0.90
CA ASN A 62 24.52 9.08 -0.54
C ASN A 62 23.83 8.37 -1.73
N TYR A 63 23.07 9.12 -2.54
CA TYR A 63 22.35 8.57 -3.68
C TYR A 63 23.26 8.33 -4.88
N THR A 64 24.22 9.23 -5.16
CA THR A 64 25.18 9.08 -6.26
C THR A 64 26.15 7.91 -6.01
N GLY A 65 26.56 7.73 -4.75
CA GLY A 65 27.37 6.58 -4.32
C GLY A 65 26.63 5.24 -4.48
N LEU A 66 25.34 5.20 -4.15
CA LEU A 66 24.50 4.01 -4.35
C LEU A 66 24.31 3.70 -5.84
N ALA A 67 24.07 4.71 -6.67
CA ALA A 67 23.84 4.54 -8.11
C ALA A 67 25.04 3.95 -8.86
N THR A 68 26.26 4.13 -8.34
CA THR A 68 27.50 3.59 -8.93
C THR A 68 27.90 2.24 -8.30
N ASN A 69 27.22 1.83 -7.22
CA ASN A 69 27.53 0.59 -6.53
C ASN A 69 26.90 -0.61 -7.23
N GLN A 70 27.74 -1.46 -7.82
CA GLN A 70 27.28 -2.63 -8.57
C GLN A 70 26.42 -3.59 -7.74
N ARG A 71 26.73 -3.80 -6.45
CA ARG A 71 25.91 -4.64 -5.57
C ARG A 71 24.51 -4.06 -5.34
N PHE A 72 24.41 -2.74 -5.28
CA PHE A 72 23.12 -2.07 -5.14
C PHE A 72 22.29 -2.21 -6.41
N LEU A 73 22.89 -2.00 -7.58
CA LEU A 73 22.20 -2.20 -8.87
C LEU A 73 21.75 -3.65 -9.07
N GLU A 74 22.61 -4.63 -8.77
CA GLU A 74 22.24 -6.05 -8.79
C GLU A 74 21.08 -6.33 -7.85
N SER A 75 21.10 -5.78 -6.63
CA SER A 75 20.00 -5.97 -5.67
C SER A 75 18.66 -5.42 -6.15
N ILE A 76 18.66 -4.28 -6.88
CA ILE A 76 17.45 -3.72 -7.50
C ILE A 76 16.91 -4.68 -8.56
N VAL A 77 17.78 -5.19 -9.44
CA VAL A 77 17.38 -6.12 -10.50
C VAL A 77 16.81 -7.41 -9.91
N HIS A 78 17.46 -7.99 -8.90
CA HIS A 78 16.96 -9.18 -8.22
C HIS A 78 15.61 -8.94 -7.55
N THR A 79 15.43 -7.81 -6.87
CA THR A 79 14.16 -7.44 -6.23
C THR A 79 13.05 -7.27 -7.27
N PHE A 80 13.35 -6.61 -8.39
CA PHE A 80 12.38 -6.40 -9.45
C PHE A 80 12.00 -7.70 -10.15
N TYR A 81 12.99 -8.54 -10.48
CA TYR A 81 12.77 -9.85 -11.06
C TYR A 81 11.93 -10.76 -10.15
N PHE A 82 12.29 -10.83 -8.87
CA PHE A 82 11.53 -11.57 -7.87
C PHE A 82 10.10 -11.06 -7.75
N THR A 83 9.91 -9.74 -7.62
CA THR A 83 8.57 -9.13 -7.50
C THR A 83 7.73 -9.37 -8.75
N ALA A 84 8.31 -9.22 -9.94
CA ALA A 84 7.61 -9.46 -11.19
C ALA A 84 7.10 -10.91 -11.26
N LEU A 85 7.93 -11.89 -10.92
CA LEU A 85 7.50 -13.29 -10.88
C LEU A 85 6.47 -13.54 -9.77
N ALA A 86 6.69 -13.00 -8.57
CA ALA A 86 5.81 -13.15 -7.42
C ALA A 86 4.45 -12.49 -7.61
N VAL A 87 4.30 -11.55 -8.55
CA VAL A 87 3.02 -10.94 -8.91
C VAL A 87 2.41 -11.63 -10.12
N VAL A 88 3.17 -11.78 -11.21
CA VAL A 88 2.64 -12.27 -12.50
C VAL A 88 2.22 -13.73 -12.40
N VAL A 89 3.04 -14.60 -11.79
CA VAL A 89 2.73 -16.03 -11.73
C VAL A 89 1.46 -16.28 -10.90
N PRO A 90 1.33 -15.78 -9.67
CA PRO A 90 0.09 -15.97 -8.90
C PRO A 90 -1.12 -15.30 -9.54
N LEU A 91 -0.97 -14.16 -10.21
CA LEU A 91 -2.06 -13.49 -10.90
C LEU A 91 -2.60 -14.33 -12.06
N ILE A 92 -1.72 -14.88 -12.91
CA ILE A 92 -2.12 -15.76 -14.01
C ILE A 92 -2.76 -17.03 -13.47
N LEU A 93 -2.15 -17.68 -12.47
CA LEU A 93 -2.70 -18.89 -11.86
C LEU A 93 -4.06 -18.64 -11.21
N GLY A 94 -4.20 -17.52 -10.48
CA GLY A 94 -5.46 -17.11 -9.86
C GLY A 94 -6.55 -16.81 -10.88
N LEU A 95 -6.20 -16.17 -12.00
CA LEU A 95 -7.13 -15.89 -13.10
C LEU A 95 -7.59 -17.17 -13.80
N VAL A 96 -6.66 -18.07 -14.12
CA VAL A 96 -6.98 -19.37 -14.73
C VAL A 96 -7.88 -20.18 -13.79
N ALA A 97 -7.53 -20.25 -12.50
CA ALA A 97 -8.37 -20.91 -11.50
C ALA A 97 -9.77 -20.28 -11.43
N ALA A 98 -9.87 -18.94 -11.44
CA ALA A 98 -11.15 -18.23 -11.42
C ALA A 98 -12.01 -18.54 -12.66
N LEU A 99 -11.42 -18.60 -13.85
CA LEU A 99 -12.12 -18.98 -15.09
C LEU A 99 -12.60 -20.42 -15.06
N ILE A 100 -11.82 -21.36 -14.52
CA ILE A 100 -12.23 -22.76 -14.36
C ILE A 100 -13.42 -22.86 -13.39
N PHE A 101 -13.40 -22.11 -12.28
CA PHE A 101 -14.50 -22.10 -11.30
C PHE A 101 -15.74 -21.30 -11.72
N HIS A 102 -15.68 -20.60 -12.86
CA HIS A 102 -16.85 -19.88 -13.39
C HIS A 102 -17.94 -20.85 -13.87
N ARG A 103 -17.57 -22.04 -14.36
CA ARG A 103 -18.50 -23.09 -14.76
C ARG A 103 -19.01 -23.87 -13.56
N GLU A 104 -20.29 -24.27 -13.60
CA GLU A 104 -20.93 -25.05 -12.55
C GLU A 104 -20.39 -26.49 -12.55
N PHE A 105 -19.52 -26.80 -11.58
CA PHE A 105 -18.94 -28.13 -11.39
C PHE A 105 -19.15 -28.64 -9.95
N PRO A 106 -19.38 -29.95 -9.76
CA PRO A 106 -19.80 -30.53 -8.47
C PRO A 106 -18.75 -30.57 -7.34
N PHE A 107 -17.59 -29.90 -7.45
CA PHE A 107 -16.56 -29.81 -6.39
C PHE A 107 -15.99 -28.39 -6.17
N ARG A 108 -16.65 -27.35 -6.71
CA ARG A 108 -16.21 -25.95 -6.66
C ARG A 108 -15.97 -25.41 -5.24
N GLY A 109 -16.78 -25.82 -4.26
CA GLY A 109 -16.68 -25.32 -2.88
C GLY A 109 -15.40 -25.76 -2.17
N VAL A 110 -15.02 -27.04 -2.31
CA VAL A 110 -13.82 -27.60 -1.66
C VAL A 110 -12.55 -27.02 -2.28
N LEU A 111 -12.47 -26.97 -3.61
CA LEU A 111 -11.30 -26.44 -4.32
C LEU A 111 -11.08 -24.95 -4.03
N ARG A 112 -12.14 -24.14 -3.93
CA ARG A 112 -12.05 -22.72 -3.53
C ARG A 112 -11.55 -22.58 -2.09
N GLY A 113 -11.96 -23.46 -1.19
CA GLY A 113 -11.47 -23.49 0.20
C GLY A 113 -9.98 -23.78 0.28
N VAL A 114 -9.50 -24.82 -0.41
CA VAL A 114 -8.08 -25.17 -0.46
C VAL A 114 -7.23 -24.05 -1.07
N PHE A 115 -7.71 -23.39 -2.13
CA PHE A 115 -7.03 -22.24 -2.73
C PHE A 115 -6.96 -21.01 -1.81
N THR A 116 -7.91 -20.86 -0.88
CA THR A 116 -7.98 -19.70 0.02
C THR A 116 -7.24 -19.94 1.34
N MET A 117 -7.07 -21.20 1.75
CA MET A 117 -6.35 -21.56 2.98
C MET A 117 -4.95 -20.92 3.11
N PRO A 118 -4.12 -20.81 2.05
CA PRO A 118 -2.80 -20.18 2.15
C PRO A 118 -2.86 -18.72 2.62
N MET A 119 -3.94 -17.98 2.34
CA MET A 119 -4.09 -16.60 2.82
C MET A 119 -4.27 -16.52 4.34
N MET A 120 -4.67 -17.63 4.97
CA MET A 120 -4.79 -17.72 6.43
C MET A 120 -3.48 -18.20 7.07
N ALA A 121 -2.53 -18.73 6.30
CA ALA A 121 -1.22 -19.13 6.80
C ALA A 121 -0.37 -17.88 7.07
N THR A 122 0.12 -17.74 8.30
CA THR A 122 1.00 -16.63 8.66
C THR A 122 2.32 -16.73 7.90
N PRO A 123 2.94 -15.61 7.46
CA PRO A 123 4.21 -15.63 6.72
C PRO A 123 5.33 -16.42 7.41
N VAL A 124 5.32 -16.44 8.75
CA VAL A 124 6.30 -17.16 9.58
C VAL A 124 6.21 -18.69 9.45
N ALA A 125 5.05 -19.23 9.08
CA ALA A 125 4.85 -20.67 8.92
C ALA A 125 5.23 -21.18 7.52
N VAL A 126 5.50 -20.26 6.59
CA VAL A 126 5.74 -20.55 5.15
C VAL A 126 7.20 -20.28 4.76
N ALA A 127 7.96 -19.56 5.60
CA ALA A 127 9.40 -19.32 5.45
C ALA A 127 10.22 -20.47 6.05
#